data_AF-A0A379VVD0-F1
#
_entry.id   AF-A0A379VVD0-F1
#
_cell.length_a   1.000
_cell.length_b   1.000
_cell.length_c   1.000
_cell.angle_alpha   90.00
_cell.angle_beta   90.00
_cell.angle_gamma   90.00
#
_symmetry.space_group_name_H-M   'P 1'
#
loop_
_entity.id
_entity.type
_entity.pdbx_description
1 polymer ?
#
loop_
_entity_poly.entity_id
_entity_poly.type
_entity_poly.pdbx_seq_one_letter_code
_entity_poly.pdbx_strand_id
1 'polypeptide(L)'
;MVHYENDLPVQIEDRCVNADIAVDYLTQDYRQTTPHAYLSRIAPLTEGEHIVEAVRATAQECAWLTIKEHEPCLLIRRTTWSASRIVSHARLLFPGSRYQLQGRFIS
;
A
#
# COMPACT_ATOMS: atom_id res chain seq x y z
N MET A 1 -0.48 -7.21 -4.66
CA MET A 1 -1.08 -8.04 -3.61
C MET A 1 -2.46 -7.52 -3.27
N VAL A 2 -3.42 -8.40 -2.96
CA VAL A 2 -4.76 -8.02 -2.51
C VAL A 2 -4.88 -8.35 -1.03
N HIS A 3 -5.32 -7.38 -0.22
CA HIS A 3 -5.54 -7.53 1.22
C HIS A 3 -7.03 -7.71 1.50
N TYR A 4 -7.34 -8.51 2.51
CA TYR A 4 -8.70 -8.89 2.88
C TYR A 4 -8.99 -8.59 4.34
N GLU A 5 -10.24 -8.24 4.65
CA GLU A 5 -10.79 -8.16 5.99
C GLU A 5 -12.08 -9.00 6.01
N ASN A 6 -12.13 -10.04 6.86
CA ASN A 6 -13.26 -10.98 6.93
C ASN A 6 -13.69 -11.51 5.54
N ASP A 7 -12.72 -11.99 4.76
CA ASP A 7 -12.88 -12.49 3.38
C ASP A 7 -13.35 -11.46 2.33
N LEU A 8 -13.48 -10.18 2.72
CA LEU A 8 -13.77 -9.08 1.80
C LEU A 8 -12.47 -8.40 1.36
N PRO A 9 -12.18 -8.28 0.04
CA PRO A 9 -10.99 -7.56 -0.42
C PRO A 9 -11.12 -6.06 -0.14
N VAL A 10 -10.19 -5.48 0.61
CA VAL A 10 -10.25 -4.08 1.07
C VAL A 10 -9.21 -3.18 0.41
N GLN A 11 -8.14 -3.75 -0.12
CA GLN A 11 -7.03 -2.98 -0.65
C GLN A 11 -6.26 -3.77 -1.70
N ILE A 12 -5.87 -3.09 -2.78
CA ILE A 12 -4.76 -3.53 -3.63
C ILE A 12 -3.52 -2.77 -3.21
N GLU A 13 -2.45 -3.50 -2.91
CA GLU A 13 -1.11 -2.95 -2.74
C GLU A 13 -0.25 -3.38 -3.93
N ASP A 14 0.18 -2.38 -4.71
CA ASP A 14 1.22 -2.51 -5.71
C ASP A 14 2.47 -1.79 -5.19
N ARG A 15 3.59 -2.51 -5.04
CA ARG A 15 4.79 -1.98 -4.38
C ARG A 15 6.03 -2.31 -5.16
N CYS A 16 6.79 -1.26 -5.49
CA CYS A 16 8.15 -1.34 -5.98
C CYS A 16 9.12 -1.16 -4.81
N VAL A 17 10.15 -2.01 -4.74
CA VAL A 17 11.15 -1.99 -3.67
C VAL A 17 12.54 -1.94 -4.27
N ASN A 18 13.43 -1.19 -3.62
CA ASN A 18 14.83 -1.13 -4.00
C ASN A 18 15.54 -2.45 -3.64
N ALA A 19 15.89 -3.23 -4.67
CA ALA A 19 16.52 -4.55 -4.51
C ALA A 19 17.90 -4.49 -3.83
N ASP A 20 18.64 -3.38 -3.95
CA ASP A 20 19.94 -3.22 -3.30
C ASP A 20 19.82 -3.01 -1.78
N ILE A 21 18.64 -2.58 -1.32
CA ILE A 21 18.36 -2.36 0.10
C ILE A 21 17.70 -3.61 0.70
N ALA A 22 16.77 -4.21 -0.05
CA ALA A 22 15.97 -5.34 0.38
C ALA A 22 16.29 -6.58 -0.46
N VAL A 23 17.52 -7.07 -0.34
CA VAL A 23 18.03 -8.19 -1.17
C VAL A 23 17.16 -9.44 -1.04
N ASP A 24 16.67 -9.73 0.17
CA ASP A 24 15.84 -10.91 0.46
C ASP A 24 14.33 -10.65 0.28
N TYR A 25 13.93 -9.53 -0.34
CA TYR A 25 12.52 -9.14 -0.42
C TYR A 25 11.65 -10.22 -1.09
N LEU A 26 12.13 -10.79 -2.19
CA LEU A 26 11.37 -11.82 -2.92
C LEU A 26 11.29 -13.17 -2.21
N THR A 27 12.11 -13.41 -1.18
CA THR A 27 12.14 -14.68 -0.43
C THR A 27 11.24 -14.66 0.80
N GLN A 28 10.60 -13.54 1.12
CA GLN A 28 9.74 -13.41 2.29
C GLN A 28 8.35 -14.01 2.06
N ASP A 29 7.74 -14.57 3.11
CA ASP A 29 6.33 -14.97 3.10
C ASP A 29 5.43 -13.81 3.57
N TYR A 30 4.86 -13.08 2.61
CA TYR A 30 3.96 -11.94 2.89
C TYR A 30 2.56 -12.32 3.38
N ARG A 31 2.28 -13.62 3.60
CA ARG A 31 1.07 -14.05 4.31
C ARG A 31 1.25 -13.97 5.83
N GLN A 32 2.50 -13.98 6.31
CA GLN A 32 2.85 -13.94 7.74
C GLN A 32 3.30 -12.55 8.19
N THR A 33 3.69 -11.68 7.25
CA THR A 33 4.13 -10.32 7.53
C THR A 33 3.74 -9.39 6.39
N THR A 34 3.67 -8.08 6.64
CA THR A 34 3.43 -7.12 5.55
C THR A 34 4.74 -6.67 4.92
N PRO A 35 4.73 -6.28 3.64
CA PRO A 35 5.86 -5.59 3.01
C PRO A 35 6.43 -4.45 3.84
N HIS A 36 5.55 -3.62 4.41
CA HIS A 36 5.96 -2.49 5.21
C HIS A 36 6.68 -2.93 6.49
N ALA A 37 6.13 -3.91 7.22
CA ALA A 37 6.74 -4.42 8.45
C ALA A 37 8.12 -5.05 8.18
N TYR A 38 8.26 -5.82 7.10
CA TYR A 38 9.55 -6.35 6.67
C TYR A 38 10.56 -5.23 6.39
N LEU A 39 10.18 -4.22 5.61
CA LEU A 39 11.06 -3.09 5.25
C LEU A 39 11.48 -2.29 6.48
N SER A 40 10.57 -2.05 7.43
CA SER A 40 10.86 -1.38 8.70
C SER A 40 11.87 -2.13 9.57
N ARG A 41 11.95 -3.45 9.44
CA ARG A 41 12.89 -4.29 10.18
C ARG A 41 14.31 -4.22 9.62
N ILE A 42 14.45 -4.13 8.29
CA ILE A 42 15.75 -4.21 7.63
C ILE A 42 16.42 -2.83 7.44
N ALA A 43 15.65 -1.74 7.46
CA ALA A 43 16.16 -0.39 7.31
C ALA A 43 15.34 0.61 8.15
N PRO A 44 15.98 1.63 8.76
CA PRO A 44 15.26 2.68 9.46
C PRO A 44 14.48 3.53 8.46
N LEU A 45 13.16 3.48 8.49
CA LEU A 45 12.29 4.27 7.61
C LEU A 45 12.12 5.66 8.21
N THR A 46 12.95 6.61 7.74
CA THR A 46 13.10 7.93 8.35
C THR A 46 12.11 8.95 7.83
N GLU A 47 11.61 8.77 6.61
CA GLU A 47 10.71 9.71 5.96
C GLU A 47 9.66 8.97 5.14
N GLY A 48 8.45 9.53 5.10
CA GLY A 48 7.34 9.05 4.29
C GLY A 48 6.59 10.21 3.68
N GLU A 49 6.27 10.07 2.40
CA GLU A 49 5.44 10.99 1.62
C GLU A 49 4.15 10.27 1.24
N HIS A 50 3.04 10.99 1.25
CA HIS A 50 1.74 10.48 0.83
C HIS A 50 1.08 11.46 -0.14
N ILE A 51 0.71 10.96 -1.32
CA ILE A 51 -0.19 11.64 -2.25
C ILE A 51 -1.52 10.91 -2.21
N VAL A 52 -2.60 11.62 -1.89
CA VAL A 52 -3.94 11.07 -1.71
C VAL A 52 -4.86 11.57 -2.82
N GLU A 53 -5.48 10.66 -3.56
CA GLU A 53 -6.27 10.97 -4.76
C GLU A 53 -7.60 10.20 -4.73
N ALA A 54 -8.66 10.81 -5.28
CA ALA A 54 -9.88 10.10 -5.62
C ALA A 54 -9.78 9.63 -7.08
N VAL A 55 -9.92 8.33 -7.32
CA VAL A 55 -9.75 7.74 -8.65
C VAL A 55 -10.86 6.75 -8.98
N ARG A 56 -10.94 6.37 -10.25
CA ARG A 56 -11.66 5.17 -10.69
C ARG A 56 -10.66 4.03 -10.81
N ALA A 57 -11.04 2.85 -10.32
CA ALA A 57 -10.28 1.62 -10.51
C ALA A 57 -10.39 1.16 -11.98
N THR A 58 -9.34 0.49 -12.47
CA THR A 58 -9.39 -0.22 -13.75
C THR A 58 -10.30 -1.46 -13.66
N ALA A 59 -10.72 -2.02 -14.80
CA ALA A 59 -11.56 -3.23 -14.81
C ALA A 59 -10.93 -4.41 -14.04
N GLN A 60 -9.61 -4.59 -14.15
CA GLN A 60 -8.89 -5.64 -13.44
C GLN A 60 -8.87 -5.40 -11.92
N GLU A 61 -8.65 -4.16 -11.49
CA GLU A 61 -8.68 -3.80 -10.07
C GLU A 61 -10.09 -3.93 -9.51
N CYS A 62 -11.12 -3.59 -10.28
CA CYS A 62 -12.52 -3.83 -9.90
C CYS A 62 -12.80 -5.32 -9.68
N ALA A 63 -12.29 -6.18 -10.55
CA ALA A 63 -12.43 -7.63 -10.41
C ALA A 63 -11.72 -8.15 -9.14
N TRP A 64 -10.47 -7.73 -8.90
CA TRP A 64 -9.72 -8.11 -7.70
C TRP A 64 -10.36 -7.60 -6.40
N LEU A 65 -10.87 -6.37 -6.41
CA LEU A 65 -11.56 -5.77 -5.27
C LEU A 65 -13.03 -6.18 -5.17
N THR A 66 -13.58 -6.94 -6.12
CA THR A 66 -15.01 -7.29 -6.14
C THR A 66 -15.89 -6.05 -5.95
N ILE A 67 -15.68 -5.03 -6.79
CA ILE A 67 -16.42 -3.76 -6.79
C ILE A 67 -16.98 -3.47 -8.18
N LYS A 68 -17.93 -2.52 -8.27
CA LYS A 68 -18.50 -2.07 -9.55
C LYS A 68 -17.54 -1.09 -10.25
N GLU A 69 -17.57 -1.03 -11.59
CA GLU A 69 -16.68 -0.17 -12.42
C GLU A 69 -16.74 1.35 -12.15
N HIS A 70 -17.79 1.79 -11.46
CA HIS A 70 -18.01 3.19 -11.12
C HIS A 70 -17.86 3.47 -9.62
N GLU A 71 -17.44 2.47 -8.84
CA GLU A 71 -17.19 2.69 -7.42
C GLU A 71 -15.96 3.60 -7.24
N PRO A 72 -16.12 4.75 -6.56
CA PRO A 72 -14.98 5.64 -6.31
C PRO A 72 -13.99 4.95 -5.38
N CYS A 73 -12.70 5.09 -5.69
CA CYS A 73 -11.63 4.51 -4.90
C CYS A 73 -10.74 5.62 -4.32
N LEU A 74 -10.23 5.39 -3.12
CA LEU A 74 -9.17 6.19 -2.53
C LEU A 74 -7.83 5.59 -2.97
N LEU A 75 -7.00 6.39 -3.63
CA LEU A 75 -5.64 6.03 -3.97
C LEU A 75 -4.67 6.76 -3.07
N ILE A 76 -3.79 6.01 -2.42
CA ILE A 76 -2.67 6.57 -1.66
C ILE A 76 -1.39 6.09 -2.33
N ARG A 77 -0.61 7.04 -2.86
CA ARG A 77 0.76 6.78 -3.29
C ARG A 77 1.68 7.12 -2.14
N ARG A 78 2.50 6.15 -1.75
CA ARG A 78 3.43 6.29 -0.64
C ARG A 78 4.84 6.08 -1.11
N THR A 79 5.70 7.07 -0.91
CA THR A 79 7.15 6.89 -1.04
C THR A 79 7.74 6.83 0.36
N THR A 80 8.74 5.98 0.55
CA THR A 80 9.38 5.80 1.86
C THR A 80 10.88 5.74 1.70
N TRP A 81 11.58 6.49 2.54
CA TRP A 81 13.03 6.63 2.51
C TRP A 81 13.69 6.10 3.77
N SER A 82 14.94 5.70 3.61
CA SER A 82 15.89 5.49 4.69
C SER A 82 17.07 6.42 4.45
N ALA A 83 17.23 7.41 5.33
CA ALA A 83 18.05 8.59 5.06
C ALA A 83 17.67 9.20 3.69
N SER A 84 18.64 9.35 2.77
CA SER A 84 18.42 9.93 1.44
C SER A 84 18.02 8.91 0.37
N ARG A 85 17.89 7.61 0.70
CA ARG A 85 17.62 6.55 -0.28
C ARG A 85 16.16 6.14 -0.25
N ILE A 86 15.53 6.08 -1.43
CA ILE A 86 14.19 5.48 -1.57
C ILE A 86 14.29 3.99 -1.31
N VAL A 87 13.57 3.53 -0.29
CA VAL A 87 13.44 2.10 0.05
C VAL A 87 12.31 1.48 -0.76
N SER A 88 11.17 2.17 -0.84
CA SER A 88 10.02 1.66 -1.60
C SER A 88 9.08 2.78 -2.06
N HIS A 89 8.37 2.48 -3.14
CA HIS A 89 7.20 3.24 -3.59
C HIS A 89 6.01 2.28 -3.66
N ALA A 90 4.87 2.69 -3.12
CA ALA A 90 3.66 1.87 -3.09
C ALA A 90 2.45 2.63 -3.56
N ARG A 91 1.62 1.97 -4.36
CA ARG A 91 0.30 2.40 -4.76
C ARG A 91 -0.72 1.55 -4.00
N LEU A 92 -1.46 2.21 -3.11
CA LEU A 92 -2.45 1.59 -2.25
C LEU A 92 -3.84 2.04 -2.71
N LEU A 93 -4.61 1.14 -3.30
CA LEU A 93 -5.94 1.44 -3.82
C LEU A 93 -7.00 0.79 -2.94
N PHE A 94 -7.94 1.59 -2.43
CA PHE A 94 -9.01 1.16 -1.56
C PHE A 94 -10.38 1.51 -2.16
N PRO A 95 -11.38 0.62 -2.13
CA PRO A 95 -12.76 0.99 -2.37
C PRO A 95 -13.22 2.06 -1.38
N GLY A 96 -13.82 3.15 -1.85
CA GLY A 96 -14.26 4.24 -1.00
C GLY A 96 -15.39 3.85 -0.03
N SER A 97 -16.09 2.75 -0.30
CA SER A 97 -17.09 2.18 0.60
C SER A 97 -16.50 1.39 1.77
N ARG A 98 -15.20 1.04 1.72
CA ARG A 98 -14.55 0.10 2.67
C ARG A 98 -13.41 0.72 3.47
N TYR A 99 -12.92 1.89 3.09
CA TYR A 99 -11.78 2.51 3.75
C TYR A 99 -11.92 4.03 3.82
N GLN A 100 -11.49 4.59 4.95
CA GLN A 100 -11.38 6.03 5.17
C GLN A 100 -10.04 6.35 5.82
N LEU A 101 -9.39 7.42 5.36
CA LEU A 101 -8.18 7.94 5.98
C LEU A 101 -8.56 8.93 7.07
N GLN A 102 -8.23 8.62 8.32
CA GLN A 102 -8.53 9.45 9.48
C GLN A 102 -7.24 9.91 10.18
N GLY A 103 -7.15 11.20 10.50
CA GLY A 103 -6.11 11.76 11.34
C GLY A 103 -6.72 12.57 12.48
N ARG A 104 -6.31 12.29 13.72
CA ARG A 104 -6.65 13.10 14.90
C ARG A 104 -5.36 13.57 15.54
N PHE A 105 -5.16 14.87 15.59
CA PHE A 105 -3.97 15.48 16.18
C PHE A 105 -4.39 16.26 17.42
N ILE A 106 -3.62 16.11 18.49
CA ILE A 106 -3.73 16.93 19.70
C ILE A 106 -2.49 17.80 19.67
N SER A 107 -2.70 19.11 19.64
CA SER A 107 -1.62 20.10 19.76
C SER A 107 -1.15 20.21 21.21
#